data_AF-A0A1I5A7X6-F1
#
_entry.id   AF-A0A1I5A7X6-F1
#
_cell.length_a   1.000
_cell.length_b   1.000
_cell.length_c   1.000
_cell.angle_alpha   90.00
_cell.angle_beta   90.00
_cell.angle_gamma   90.00
#
_symmetry.space_group_name_H-M   'P 1'
#
loop_
_entity.id
_entity.type
_entity.pdbx_description
1 polymer ?
#
loop_
_entity_poly.entity_id
_entity_poly.type
_entity_poly.pdbx_seq_one_letter_code
_entity_poly.pdbx_strand_id
1 'polypeptide(L)'
;MKFRAGLLAAAILLTEMHASHAAIRIAGDRGGLIDAYVDRYERLRTSGETVIIDGLCASSCTIVLGAVAADKICVTSKAALGFHAAWDFGRKDDYRP
;
A
#
# COMPACT_ATOMS: atom_id res chain seq x y z
N MET A 1 23.80 16.09 41.08
CA MET A 1 23.14 14.80 40.77
C MET A 1 21.83 14.93 39.98
N LYS A 2 20.92 15.86 40.33
CA LYS A 2 19.63 16.04 39.64
C LYS A 2 19.71 16.37 38.14
N PHE A 3 20.67 17.21 37.73
CA PHE A 3 20.88 17.55 36.30
C PHE A 3 21.35 16.36 35.45
N ARG A 4 22.18 15.47 36.00
CA ARG A 4 22.64 14.26 35.30
C ARG A 4 21.50 13.26 35.11
N ALA A 5 20.66 13.10 36.13
CA ALA A 5 19.45 12.31 36.05
C ALA A 5 18.44 12.89 35.03
N GLY A 6 18.29 14.22 34.98
CA GLY A 6 17.46 14.90 33.98
C GLY A 6 17.97 14.72 32.55
N LEU A 7 19.29 14.79 32.32
CA LEU A 7 19.90 14.58 31.01
C LEU A 7 19.74 13.14 30.52
N LEU A 8 19.89 12.16 31.43
CA LEU A 8 19.66 10.74 31.12
C LEU A 8 18.20 10.48 30.75
N ALA A 9 17.24 11.05 31.48
CA ALA A 9 15.83 10.91 31.16
C ALA A 9 15.49 11.50 29.77
N ALA A 10 16.03 12.67 29.44
CA ALA A 10 15.83 13.29 28.12
C ALA A 10 16.46 12.46 26.99
N ALA A 11 17.64 11.88 27.20
CA ALA A 11 18.28 11.01 26.23
C ALA A 11 17.48 9.73 25.96
N ILE A 12 16.88 9.13 26.99
CA ILE A 12 16.03 7.93 26.84
C ILE A 12 14.78 8.25 26.02
N LEU A 13 14.09 9.36 26.32
CA LEU A 13 12.88 9.76 25.58
C LEU A 13 13.13 10.00 24.08
N LEU A 14 14.32 10.44 23.70
CA LEU A 14 14.68 10.66 22.28
C LEU A 14 14.92 9.36 21.51
N THR A 15 15.21 8.24 22.20
CA THR A 15 15.45 6.94 21.56
C THR A 15 14.17 6.19 21.20
N GLU A 16 13.01 6.60 21.71
CA GLU A 16 11.74 5.91 21.48
C GLU A 16 10.98 6.38 20.22
N MET A 17 11.57 7.26 19.43
CA MET A 17 10.98 7.81 18.21
C MET A 17 10.93 6.75 17.10
N HIS A 18 9.97 5.83 17.21
CA HIS A 18 9.69 4.82 16.20
C HIS A 18 8.98 5.46 15.01
N ALA A 19 9.44 5.16 13.80
CA ALA A 19 8.73 5.49 12.58
C ALA A 19 7.35 4.80 12.61
N SER A 20 6.30 5.59 12.78
CA SER A 20 4.93 5.10 12.62
C SER A 20 4.75 4.68 11.17
N HIS A 21 4.70 3.38 10.91
CA HIS A 21 4.42 2.86 9.57
C HIS A 21 2.92 2.99 9.31
N ALA A 22 2.54 3.86 8.38
CA ALA A 22 1.15 3.92 7.92
C ALA A 22 0.81 2.64 7.13
N ALA A 23 -0.44 2.20 7.29
CA ALA A 23 -0.98 1.01 6.66
C ALA A 23 -2.31 1.34 5.96
N ILE A 24 -2.40 1.02 4.68
CA ILE A 24 -3.62 1.13 3.90
C ILE A 24 -4.34 -0.21 3.91
N ARG A 25 -5.62 -0.21 4.27
CA ARG A 25 -6.44 -1.41 4.29
C ARG A 25 -7.38 -1.48 3.08
N ILE A 26 -7.33 -2.59 2.36
CA ILE A 26 -8.23 -2.94 1.26
C ILE A 26 -9.24 -3.96 1.79
N ALA A 27 -10.52 -3.60 1.85
CA ALA A 27 -11.57 -4.46 2.41
C ALA A 27 -12.69 -4.81 1.42
N GLY A 28 -12.71 -4.23 0.22
CA GLY A 28 -13.86 -4.32 -0.68
C GLY A 28 -13.68 -3.61 -2.02
N ASP A 29 -12.47 -3.67 -2.58
CA ASP A 29 -12.12 -2.95 -3.82
C ASP A 29 -12.42 -3.83 -5.04
N ARG A 30 -13.34 -3.36 -5.91
CA ARG A 30 -13.77 -4.09 -7.12
C ARG A 30 -12.90 -3.79 -8.35
N GLY A 31 -11.94 -2.88 -8.22
CA GLY A 31 -11.15 -2.37 -9.33
C GLY A 31 -11.82 -1.22 -10.10
N GLY A 32 -11.23 -0.87 -11.24
CA GLY A 32 -11.60 0.27 -12.07
C GLY A 32 -10.56 0.50 -13.17
N LEU A 33 -10.37 1.76 -13.57
CA LEU A 33 -9.39 2.14 -14.59
C LEU A 33 -7.97 1.78 -14.16
N ILE A 34 -7.23 1.09 -15.03
CA ILE A 34 -5.88 0.59 -14.73
C ILE A 34 -4.93 1.74 -14.34
N ASP A 35 -4.92 2.84 -15.10
CA ASP A 35 -4.02 3.96 -14.88
C ASP A 35 -4.13 4.55 -13.46
N ALA A 36 -5.35 4.66 -12.93
CA ALA A 36 -5.56 5.14 -11.57
C ALA A 36 -4.93 4.24 -10.49
N TYR A 37 -4.91 2.92 -10.72
CA TYR A 37 -4.31 1.95 -9.80
C TYR A 37 -2.79 1.90 -9.96
N VAL A 38 -2.28 2.02 -11.17
CA VAL A 38 -0.83 2.16 -11.43
C VAL A 38 -0.30 3.39 -10.69
N ASP A 39 -0.88 4.56 -10.94
CA ASP A 39 -0.47 5.81 -10.29
C ASP A 39 -0.56 5.70 -8.75
N ARG A 40 -1.64 5.10 -8.24
CA ARG A 40 -1.84 4.90 -6.80
C ARG A 40 -0.74 4.00 -6.21
N TYR A 41 -0.46 2.87 -6.85
CA TYR A 41 0.48 1.89 -6.31
C TYR A 41 1.94 2.29 -6.51
N GLU A 42 2.27 3.11 -7.50
CA GLU A 42 3.59 3.73 -7.61
C GLU A 42 3.88 4.69 -6.46
N ARG A 43 2.89 5.50 -6.06
CA ARG A 43 3.01 6.34 -4.86
C ARG A 43 3.15 5.49 -3.59
N LEU A 44 2.36 4.44 -3.44
CA LEU A 44 2.48 3.51 -2.32
C LEU A 44 3.86 2.85 -2.26
N ARG A 45 4.39 2.40 -3.41
CA ARG A 45 5.72 1.77 -3.49
C ARG A 45 6.83 2.69 -3.00
N THR A 46 6.73 3.99 -3.24
CA THR A 46 7.74 4.98 -2.83
C THR A 46 7.53 5.53 -1.42
N SER A 47 6.31 5.47 -0.89
CA SER A 47 5.97 5.97 0.45
C SER A 47 6.55 5.15 1.62
N GLY A 48 6.83 3.86 1.40
CA GLY A 48 7.19 2.92 2.47
C GLY A 48 6.02 2.42 3.32
N GLU A 49 4.78 2.86 3.01
CA GLU A 49 3.56 2.37 3.64
C GLU A 49 3.33 0.88 3.35
N THR A 50 2.60 0.22 4.25
CA THR A 50 2.20 -1.18 4.08
C THR A 50 0.76 -1.29 3.58
N VAL A 51 0.45 -2.38 2.90
CA VAL A 51 -0.91 -2.68 2.43
C VAL A 51 -1.44 -3.90 3.17
N ILE A 52 -2.65 -3.80 3.72
CA ILE A 52 -3.37 -4.92 4.34
C ILE A 52 -4.56 -5.27 3.45
N ILE A 53 -4.54 -6.44 2.83
CA ILE A 53 -5.68 -6.98 2.09
C ILE A 53 -6.53 -7.79 3.09
N ASP A 54 -7.65 -7.22 3.51
CA ASP A 54 -8.58 -7.78 4.51
C ASP A 54 -10.03 -7.79 3.98
N GLY A 55 -10.19 -8.31 2.76
CA GLY A 55 -11.46 -8.41 2.06
C GLY A 55 -11.27 -8.57 0.55
N LEU A 56 -12.27 -8.19 -0.24
CA LEU A 56 -12.21 -8.29 -1.69
C LEU A 56 -11.19 -7.29 -2.27
N CYS A 57 -10.35 -7.78 -3.18
CA CYS A 57 -9.50 -7.00 -4.07
C CYS A 57 -9.58 -7.64 -5.46
N ALA A 58 -10.36 -7.04 -6.35
CA ALA A 58 -10.65 -7.60 -7.68
C ALA A 58 -10.16 -6.68 -8.80
N SER A 59 -9.97 -7.26 -9.98
CA SER A 59 -9.62 -6.54 -11.21
C SER A 59 -8.34 -5.70 -11.02
N SER A 60 -8.34 -4.42 -11.38
CA SER A 60 -7.18 -3.53 -11.25
C SER A 60 -6.65 -3.40 -9.80
N CYS A 61 -7.44 -3.69 -8.77
CA CYS A 61 -6.92 -3.74 -7.40
C CYS A 61 -5.76 -4.73 -7.24
N THR A 62 -5.79 -5.86 -7.95
CA THR A 62 -4.77 -6.90 -7.81
C THR A 62 -3.40 -6.48 -8.35
N ILE A 63 -3.31 -5.36 -9.07
CA ILE A 63 -2.04 -4.76 -9.51
C ILE A 63 -1.12 -4.49 -8.30
N VAL A 64 -1.69 -4.26 -7.12
CA VAL A 64 -0.92 -4.06 -5.87
C VAL A 64 0.09 -5.18 -5.62
N LEU A 65 -0.23 -6.42 -6.02
CA LEU A 65 0.62 -7.59 -5.82
C LEU A 65 1.90 -7.57 -6.67
N GLY A 66 1.87 -6.86 -7.81
CA GLY A 66 3.03 -6.67 -8.67
C GLY A 66 3.72 -5.32 -8.48
N ALA A 67 3.01 -4.32 -7.94
CA ALA A 67 3.50 -2.96 -7.78
C ALA A 67 4.18 -2.69 -6.42
N VAL A 68 3.73 -3.37 -5.34
CA VAL A 68 4.25 -3.19 -3.97
C VAL A 68 5.07 -4.42 -3.57
N ALA A 69 6.16 -4.21 -2.82
CA ALA A 69 7.02 -5.30 -2.37
C ALA A 69 6.26 -6.26 -1.43
N ALA A 70 6.50 -7.57 -1.59
CA ALA A 70 5.73 -8.60 -0.89
C ALA A 70 5.86 -8.52 0.65
N ASP A 71 7.00 -8.09 1.17
CA ASP A 71 7.24 -7.87 2.60
C ASP A 71 6.47 -6.66 3.17
N LYS A 72 5.87 -5.85 2.30
CA LYS A 72 4.99 -4.72 2.65
C LYS A 72 3.52 -5.03 2.45
N ILE A 73 3.17 -6.25 2.06
CA ILE A 73 1.78 -6.69 1.86
C ILE A 73 1.43 -7.73 2.93
N CYS A 74 0.42 -7.42 3.73
CA CYS A 74 -0.23 -8.35 4.65
C CYS A 74 -1.53 -8.85 4.04
N VAL A 75 -1.71 -10.17 3.97
CA VAL A 75 -2.94 -10.81 3.48
C VAL A 75 -3.61 -11.53 4.64
N THR A 76 -4.86 -11.20 4.93
CA THR A 76 -5.62 -11.85 6.02
C THR A 76 -6.41 -13.05 5.52
N SER A 77 -6.98 -13.82 6.45
CA SER A 77 -7.90 -14.92 6.12
C SER A 77 -9.21 -14.49 5.46
N LYS A 78 -9.55 -13.19 5.46
CA LYS A 78 -10.74 -12.65 4.79
C LYS A 78 -10.46 -12.19 3.35
N ALA A 79 -9.20 -12.19 2.93
CA ALA A 79 -8.82 -11.70 1.61
C ALA A 79 -9.41 -12.58 0.50
N ALA A 80 -10.00 -11.94 -0.50
CA ALA A 80 -10.44 -12.59 -1.73
C ALA A 80 -9.86 -11.83 -2.93
N LEU A 81 -9.03 -12.50 -3.72
CA LEU A 81 -8.34 -11.91 -4.88
C LEU A 81 -9.05 -12.34 -6.17
N GLY A 82 -9.56 -11.38 -6.93
CA GLY A 82 -10.29 -11.62 -8.18
C GLY A 82 -9.49 -11.19 -9.40
N PHE A 83 -9.11 -12.12 -10.26
CA PHE A 83 -8.32 -11.85 -11.47
C PHE A 83 -9.17 -12.04 -12.73
N HIS A 84 -8.99 -11.13 -13.70
CA HIS A 84 -9.47 -11.28 -15.07
C HIS A 84 -8.61 -10.43 -16.00
N ALA A 85 -8.70 -10.66 -17.32
CA ALA A 85 -7.96 -9.87 -18.30
C ALA A 85 -8.47 -8.42 -18.36
N ALA A 86 -7.57 -7.48 -18.62
CA ALA A 86 -7.93 -6.11 -18.95
C ALA A 86 -8.84 -6.08 -20.18
N TRP A 87 -9.77 -5.14 -20.18
CA TRP A 87 -10.80 -4.99 -21.22
C TRP A 87 -11.03 -3.50 -21.43
N ASP A 88 -11.32 -3.14 -22.67
CA ASP A 88 -11.48 -1.77 -23.09
C ASP A 88 -12.83 -1.62 -23.79
N PHE A 89 -13.76 -0.92 -23.15
CA PHE A 89 -14.99 -0.50 -23.81
C PHE A 89 -14.73 0.76 -24.63
N GLY A 90 -14.10 0.58 -25.79
CA GLY A 90 -14.09 1.60 -26.84
C GLY A 90 -13.06 2.71 -26.72
N ARG A 91 -11.80 2.42 -26.38
CA ARG A 91 -10.71 3.11 -27.10
C ARG A 91 -10.93 2.83 -28.58
N LYS A 92 -11.39 3.85 -29.31
CA LYS A 92 -11.05 3.92 -30.73
C LYS A 92 -9.54 3.77 -30.80
N ASP A 93 -9.14 2.81 -31.60
CA ASP A 93 -7.80 2.41 -31.98
C ASP A 93 -6.98 3.62 -32.45
N ASP A 94 -6.53 4.47 -31.53
CA ASP A 94 -5.41 5.38 -31.75
C ASP A 94 -4.15 4.69 -31.20
N TYR A 95 -3.78 3.61 -31.91
CA TYR A 95 -2.44 3.06 -31.85
C TYR A 95 -1.54 4.05 -32.59
N ARG A 96 -0.85 4.90 -31.83
CA ARG A 96 0.21 5.74 -32.37
C ARG A 96 1.55 5.04 -32.12
N PRO A 97 2.29 4.66 -33.18
CA PRO A 97 3.54 3.91 -33.06
C PRO A 97 4.65 4.72 -32.37
#